data_AF-A0A9P3MDZ1-F1
#
_entry.id   AF-A0A9P3MDZ1-F1
#
_cell.length_a   1.000
_cell.length_b   1.000
_cell.length_c   1.000
_cell.angle_alpha   90.00
_cell.angle_beta   90.00
_cell.angle_gamma   90.00
#
_symmetry.space_group_name_H-M   'P 1'
#
loop_
_entity.id
_entity.type
_entity.pdbx_description
1 polymer ?
#
loop_
_entity_poly.entity_id
_entity_poly.type
_entity_poly.pdbx_seq_one_letter_code
_entity_poly.pdbx_strand_id
1 'polypeptide(L)'
;MDNASFAASPAAPPAASSAASSAAIAASLNQPVESALYLWGFNLRGQTSHRAGLRGDPRTWRCQRAPLRIAGEKFRARDGRPVALASVACGLEHSAAVGIDGSLFTWGSNEYGQLGDGTEQSRREPVRVAALAEAGEEVTAVACGAQCTAAITRRRGEGRGRGRGTGKRGGDEVEKGGNGEEDAEEGRLWVWGQNQNSNLPRLMRGAFPPKTVVVQVSCGDSHAAAVSKTGLLQTWGYNEHGQLGIGRACDGLQKPHLVTSFQRFLDDPPLACPDEIRTVAVACGGFHTAAVDDKGEM
;
A
#
# COMPACT_ATOMS: atom_id res chain seq x y z
N MET A 1 20.58 67.14 -40.67
CA MET A 1 20.92 65.75 -41.01
C MET A 1 21.95 65.29 -40.01
N ASP A 2 21.59 64.22 -39.33
CA ASP A 2 22.43 63.25 -38.60
C ASP A 2 23.04 63.63 -37.25
N ASN A 3 22.24 63.30 -36.23
CA ASN A 3 22.60 62.95 -34.87
C ASN A 3 23.34 61.60 -34.89
N ALA A 4 24.57 61.52 -34.39
CA ALA A 4 25.26 60.25 -34.12
C ALA A 4 25.66 60.19 -32.64
N SER A 5 24.86 59.45 -31.87
CA SER A 5 25.09 59.13 -30.46
C SER A 5 26.19 58.07 -30.32
N PHE A 6 27.18 58.33 -29.46
CA PHE A 6 28.10 57.31 -28.97
C PHE A 6 27.33 56.32 -28.08
N ALA A 7 27.21 55.06 -28.53
CA ALA A 7 26.68 53.97 -27.73
C ALA A 7 27.77 53.41 -26.80
N ALA A 8 27.52 53.47 -25.49
CA ALA A 8 28.31 52.75 -24.48
C ALA A 8 27.98 51.26 -24.52
N SER A 9 29.01 50.42 -24.48
CA SER A 9 28.90 48.95 -24.43
C SER A 9 28.21 48.51 -23.13
N PRO A 10 27.27 47.54 -23.15
CA PRO A 10 26.67 47.04 -21.92
C PRO A 10 27.68 46.19 -21.13
N ALA A 11 27.76 46.45 -19.82
CA ALA A 11 28.55 45.65 -18.89
C ALA A 11 28.03 44.21 -18.82
N ALA A 12 28.95 43.24 -18.83
CA ALA A 12 28.62 41.83 -18.66
C ALA A 12 27.95 41.58 -17.28
N PRO A 13 26.94 40.70 -17.20
CA PRO A 13 26.31 40.38 -15.93
C PRO A 13 27.31 39.65 -15.00
N PRO A 14 27.21 39.84 -13.67
CA PRO A 14 28.08 39.12 -12.75
C PRO A 14 27.82 37.62 -12.85
N ALA A 15 28.89 36.83 -12.91
CA ALA A 15 28.82 35.37 -12.89
C ALA A 15 28.08 34.92 -11.63
N ALA A 16 26.85 34.44 -11.78
CA ALA A 16 26.10 33.82 -10.69
C ALA A 16 26.89 32.61 -10.19
N SER A 17 27.27 32.62 -8.91
CA SER A 17 28.04 31.53 -8.30
C SER A 17 27.31 30.19 -8.47
N SER A 18 27.99 29.19 -9.03
CA SER A 18 27.44 27.84 -9.25
C SER A 18 26.92 27.17 -7.97
N ALA A 19 27.37 27.62 -6.79
CA ALA A 19 26.89 27.15 -5.49
C ALA A 19 25.41 27.52 -5.21
N ALA A 20 24.94 28.69 -5.67
CA ALA A 20 23.56 29.12 -5.46
C ALA A 20 22.57 28.31 -6.32
N SER A 21 23.01 27.86 -7.49
CA SER A 21 22.20 27.04 -8.40
C SER A 21 22.03 25.61 -7.89
N SER A 22 23.08 25.00 -7.32
CA SER A 22 22.97 23.65 -6.73
C SER A 22 22.16 23.63 -5.44
N ALA A 23 22.22 24.68 -4.61
CA ALA A 23 21.38 24.81 -3.42
C ALA A 23 19.90 25.05 -3.78
N ALA A 24 19.62 25.82 -4.82
CA ALA A 24 18.26 26.02 -5.34
C ALA A 24 17.70 24.75 -6.00
N ILE A 25 18.52 23.96 -6.70
CA ILE A 25 18.12 22.66 -7.25
C ILE A 25 17.90 21.64 -6.11
N ALA A 26 18.77 21.61 -5.09
CA ALA A 26 18.57 20.77 -3.91
C ALA A 26 17.32 21.18 -3.10
N ALA A 27 16.99 22.48 -3.04
CA ALA A 27 15.76 22.97 -2.44
C ALA A 27 14.51 22.69 -3.30
N SER A 28 14.65 22.70 -4.63
CA SER A 28 13.59 22.33 -5.59
C SER A 28 13.29 20.83 -5.59
N LEU A 29 14.29 19.99 -5.31
CA LEU A 29 14.13 18.54 -5.15
C LEU A 29 13.50 18.15 -3.80
N ASN A 30 13.35 19.12 -2.88
CA ASN A 30 12.83 18.92 -1.53
C ASN A 30 11.54 19.71 -1.28
N GLN A 31 10.91 20.23 -2.34
CA GLN A 31 9.52 20.71 -2.27
C GLN A 31 8.62 19.48 -2.08
N PRO A 32 7.79 19.41 -1.03
CA PRO A 32 6.86 18.31 -0.89
C PRO A 32 5.97 18.32 -2.14
N VAL A 33 5.96 17.21 -2.88
CA VAL A 33 5.03 17.01 -3.98
C VAL A 33 3.64 17.15 -3.37
N GLU A 34 2.94 18.25 -3.59
CA GLU A 34 1.60 18.42 -3.04
C GLU A 34 0.67 17.42 -3.72
N SER A 35 0.44 16.27 -3.09
CA SER A 35 -0.62 15.35 -3.49
C SER A 35 -1.96 15.88 -2.99
N ALA A 36 -2.99 15.81 -3.83
CA ALA A 36 -4.37 16.09 -3.43
C ALA A 36 -5.21 14.82 -3.56
N LEU A 37 -5.85 14.41 -2.46
CA LEU A 37 -6.83 13.32 -2.46
C LEU A 37 -8.22 13.89 -2.64
N TYR A 38 -8.97 13.36 -3.62
CA TYR A 38 -10.36 13.70 -3.85
C TYR A 38 -11.23 12.46 -3.62
N LEU A 39 -12.30 12.58 -2.83
CA LEU A 39 -13.27 11.49 -2.60
C LEU A 39 -14.69 11.94 -2.91
N TRP A 40 -15.51 10.99 -3.34
CA TRP A 40 -16.93 11.14 -3.62
C TRP A 40 -17.67 9.81 -3.36
N GLY A 41 -18.99 9.83 -3.44
CA GLY A 41 -19.85 8.66 -3.23
C GLY A 41 -20.53 8.64 -1.87
N PHE A 42 -20.95 7.44 -1.45
CA PHE A 42 -21.65 7.22 -0.18
C PHE A 42 -20.73 7.49 1.02
N ASN A 43 -21.26 8.12 2.08
CA ASN A 43 -20.48 8.67 3.20
C ASN A 43 -21.11 8.43 4.59
N LEU A 44 -21.98 7.44 4.74
CA LEU A 44 -22.66 7.21 6.03
C LEU A 44 -21.66 6.95 7.18
N ARG A 45 -20.55 6.27 6.89
CA ARG A 45 -19.50 5.91 7.85
C ARG A 45 -18.34 6.89 7.85
N GLY A 46 -18.38 7.94 7.02
CA GLY A 46 -17.29 8.88 6.87
C GLY A 46 -16.19 8.41 5.91
N GLN A 47 -16.44 7.40 5.06
CA GLN A 47 -15.46 6.87 4.11
C GLN A 47 -15.00 7.91 3.07
N THR A 48 -15.74 9.00 2.86
CA THR A 48 -15.26 10.12 2.02
C THR A 48 -14.53 11.21 2.83
N SER A 49 -14.27 10.97 4.13
CA SER A 49 -13.61 11.88 5.07
C SER A 49 -14.27 13.26 5.24
N HIS A 50 -15.52 13.43 4.80
CA HIS A 50 -16.25 14.70 4.92
C HIS A 50 -17.04 14.77 6.24
N ARG A 51 -16.89 15.89 6.96
CA ARG A 51 -17.63 16.16 8.21
C ARG A 51 -19.05 16.61 7.87
N ALA A 52 -20.05 16.00 8.49
CA ALA A 52 -21.42 16.49 8.38
C ALA A 52 -21.49 17.87 9.06
N GLY A 53 -21.66 18.92 8.25
CA GLY A 53 -21.86 20.27 8.75
C GLY A 53 -21.23 21.28 7.81
N LEU A 54 -22.06 21.89 6.95
CA LEU A 54 -21.95 23.30 6.59
C LEU A 54 -23.17 23.84 5.81
N ARG A 55 -24.06 23.02 5.21
CA ARG A 55 -25.33 23.50 4.63
C ARG A 55 -26.46 22.47 4.68
N GLY A 56 -27.41 22.68 5.59
CA GLY A 56 -28.87 22.58 5.37
C GLY A 56 -29.61 21.28 4.97
N ASP A 57 -28.99 20.25 4.37
CA ASP A 57 -29.74 19.05 3.94
C ASP A 57 -29.07 17.74 4.38
N PRO A 58 -29.70 16.96 5.30
CA PRO A 58 -29.21 15.65 5.74
C PRO A 58 -28.94 14.64 4.61
N ARG A 59 -29.59 14.77 3.45
CA ARG A 59 -29.39 13.87 2.29
C ARG A 59 -28.06 14.09 1.60
N THR A 60 -27.56 15.33 1.61
CA THR A 60 -26.24 15.68 1.04
C THR A 60 -25.09 15.13 1.90
N TRP A 61 -25.34 14.86 3.18
CA TRP A 61 -24.32 14.32 4.09
C TRP A 61 -24.03 12.84 3.86
N ARG A 62 -25.01 12.10 3.33
CA ARG A 62 -24.88 10.67 3.04
C ARG A 62 -24.22 10.37 1.71
N CYS A 63 -24.26 11.30 0.76
CA CYS A 63 -23.72 11.09 -0.59
C CYS A 63 -23.01 12.35 -1.09
N GLN A 64 -21.69 12.27 -1.18
CA GLN A 64 -20.84 13.27 -1.81
C GLN A 64 -20.93 13.10 -3.33
N ARG A 65 -21.74 13.91 -4.02
CA ARG A 65 -22.03 13.73 -5.46
C ARG A 65 -20.99 14.32 -6.40
N ALA A 66 -19.99 15.03 -5.87
CA ALA A 66 -18.92 15.64 -6.63
C ALA A 66 -17.57 15.38 -5.94
N PRO A 67 -16.46 15.23 -6.68
CA PRO A 67 -15.13 15.07 -6.09
C PRO A 67 -14.83 16.20 -5.09
N LEU A 68 -14.49 15.83 -3.86
CA LEU A 68 -14.14 16.78 -2.81
C LEU A 68 -12.71 16.54 -2.34
N ARG A 69 -11.91 17.61 -2.35
CA ARG A 69 -10.54 17.58 -1.84
C ARG A 69 -10.54 17.37 -0.33
N ILE A 70 -9.76 16.41 0.14
CA ILE A 70 -9.47 16.22 1.55
C ILE A 70 -8.28 17.09 1.93
N ALA A 71 -8.39 17.76 3.09
CA ALA A 71 -7.33 18.61 3.60
C ALA A 71 -6.05 17.79 3.85
N GLY A 72 -4.96 18.16 3.16
CA GLY A 72 -3.68 17.43 3.24
C GLY A 72 -3.08 17.40 4.65
N GLU A 73 -3.43 18.36 5.50
CA GLU A 73 -3.04 18.43 6.92
C GLU A 73 -3.51 17.24 7.77
N LYS A 74 -4.47 16.45 7.27
CA LYS A 74 -4.95 15.22 7.91
C LYS A 74 -3.97 14.06 7.76
N PHE A 75 -3.03 14.14 6.82
CA PHE A 75 -2.05 13.09 6.53
C PHE A 75 -0.69 13.53 7.06
N ARG A 76 -0.35 13.06 8.26
CA ARG A 76 0.89 13.43 8.95
C ARG A 76 1.71 12.21 9.33
N ALA A 77 3.02 12.31 9.15
CA ALA A 77 3.94 11.31 9.66
C ALA A 77 4.01 11.39 11.19
N ARG A 78 4.77 10.46 11.79
CA ARG A 78 4.93 10.38 13.25
C ARG A 78 5.50 11.66 13.88
N ASP A 79 6.35 12.37 13.16
CA ASP A 79 6.96 13.64 13.59
C ASP A 79 6.09 14.87 13.30
N GLY A 80 4.86 14.68 12.79
CA GLY A 80 3.91 15.75 12.51
C GLY A 80 4.06 16.40 11.13
N ARG A 81 5.09 16.04 10.34
CA ARG A 81 5.27 16.58 9.00
C ARG A 81 4.13 16.13 8.06
N PRO A 82 3.67 16.98 7.12
CA PRO A 82 2.75 16.56 6.07
C PRO A 82 3.35 15.43 5.22
N VAL A 83 2.50 14.49 4.81
CA VAL A 83 2.89 13.35 3.96
C VAL A 83 2.15 13.43 2.64
N ALA A 84 2.89 13.45 1.54
CA ALA A 84 2.31 13.27 0.22
C ALA A 84 1.83 11.82 0.05
N LEU A 85 0.72 11.63 -0.62
CA LEU A 85 0.09 10.33 -0.85
C LEU A 85 0.53 9.76 -2.20
N ALA A 86 0.84 8.46 -2.22
CA ALA A 86 1.28 7.70 -3.38
C ALA A 86 0.16 6.85 -3.98
N SER A 87 -0.74 6.31 -3.14
CA SER A 87 -1.84 5.45 -3.59
C SER A 87 -3.01 5.47 -2.63
N VAL A 88 -4.16 4.98 -3.10
CA VAL A 88 -5.43 4.90 -2.37
C VAL A 88 -6.08 3.56 -2.62
N ALA A 89 -6.82 3.03 -1.64
CA ALA A 89 -7.72 1.90 -1.81
C ALA A 89 -9.06 2.19 -1.14
N CYS A 90 -10.13 1.62 -1.70
CA CYS A 90 -11.48 1.76 -1.20
C CYS A 90 -12.08 0.38 -0.96
N GLY A 91 -12.60 0.17 0.25
CA GLY A 91 -13.46 -0.95 0.58
C GLY A 91 -14.93 -0.55 0.49
N LEU A 92 -15.83 -1.39 1.05
CA LEU A 92 -17.27 -1.12 1.01
C LEU A 92 -17.65 0.17 1.76
N GLU A 93 -17.17 0.30 3.00
CA GLU A 93 -17.47 1.46 3.86
C GLU A 93 -16.24 2.06 4.54
N HIS A 94 -15.04 1.74 4.05
CA HIS A 94 -13.78 2.31 4.54
C HIS A 94 -12.83 2.60 3.39
N SER A 95 -11.81 3.41 3.66
CA SER A 95 -10.82 3.82 2.68
C SER A 95 -9.44 3.83 3.32
N ALA A 96 -8.42 3.71 2.49
CA ALA A 96 -7.03 3.73 2.89
C ALA A 96 -6.20 4.58 1.92
N ALA A 97 -5.13 5.19 2.41
CA ALA A 97 -4.14 5.88 1.59
C ALA A 97 -2.72 5.57 2.09
N VAL A 98 -1.82 5.35 1.14
CA VAL A 98 -0.40 5.11 1.41
C VAL A 98 0.36 6.40 1.13
N GLY A 99 1.15 6.84 2.10
CA GLY A 99 2.08 7.95 1.97
C GLY A 99 3.34 7.55 1.21
N ILE A 100 3.97 8.52 0.53
CA ILE A 100 5.28 8.33 -0.12
C ILE A 100 6.39 7.89 0.85
N ASP A 101 6.17 8.09 2.15
CA ASP A 101 7.08 7.68 3.22
C ASP A 101 6.79 6.29 3.80
N GLY A 102 5.83 5.56 3.21
CA GLY A 102 5.41 4.24 3.66
C GLY A 102 4.40 4.26 4.83
N SER A 103 3.93 5.44 5.28
CA SER A 103 2.84 5.52 6.26
C SER A 103 1.51 5.08 5.64
N LEU A 104 0.71 4.34 6.40
CA LEU A 104 -0.65 3.97 6.01
C LEU A 104 -1.67 4.74 6.86
N PHE A 105 -2.67 5.30 6.18
CA PHE A 105 -3.81 5.96 6.78
C PHE A 105 -5.09 5.24 6.39
N THR A 106 -6.02 5.07 7.33
CA THR A 106 -7.32 4.41 7.12
C THR A 106 -8.43 5.26 7.73
N TRP A 107 -9.65 5.21 7.17
CA TRP A 107 -10.84 5.87 7.74
C TRP A 107 -12.13 5.23 7.22
N GLY A 108 -13.25 5.55 7.84
CA GLY A 108 -14.59 5.02 7.56
C GLY A 108 -15.07 4.06 8.65
N SER A 109 -15.79 3.02 8.22
CA SER A 109 -16.30 1.95 9.08
C SER A 109 -15.17 1.17 9.73
N ASN A 110 -15.36 0.75 10.97
CA ASN A 110 -14.39 -0.04 11.74
C ASN A 110 -15.04 -1.13 12.59
N GLU A 111 -16.28 -1.54 12.28
CA GLU A 111 -17.04 -2.49 13.10
C GLU A 111 -16.37 -3.86 13.29
N TYR A 112 -15.41 -4.21 12.42
CA TYR A 112 -14.65 -5.46 12.46
C TYR A 112 -13.14 -5.20 12.61
N GLY A 113 -12.74 -3.97 12.95
CA GLY A 113 -11.34 -3.60 13.09
C GLY A 113 -10.61 -3.36 11.77
N GLN A 114 -11.31 -3.19 10.64
CA GLN A 114 -10.72 -3.01 9.30
C GLN A 114 -9.83 -1.77 9.15
N LEU A 115 -9.89 -0.81 10.09
CA LEU A 115 -8.98 0.34 10.10
C LEU A 115 -7.59 0.00 10.64
N GLY A 116 -7.44 -1.06 11.44
CA GLY A 116 -6.14 -1.50 11.95
C GLY A 116 -5.56 -0.59 13.05
N ASP A 117 -6.39 0.28 13.65
CA ASP A 117 -5.98 1.24 14.69
C ASP A 117 -6.01 0.64 16.11
N GLY A 118 -6.21 -0.67 16.23
CA GLY A 118 -6.35 -1.36 17.51
C GLY A 118 -7.71 -1.17 18.17
N THR A 119 -8.67 -0.55 17.48
CA THR A 119 -10.04 -0.35 17.94
C THR A 119 -11.05 -0.92 16.95
N GLU A 120 -12.31 -0.99 17.35
CA GLU A 120 -13.46 -1.27 16.48
C GLU A 120 -14.36 -0.01 16.32
N GLN A 121 -13.77 1.18 16.52
CA GLN A 121 -14.49 2.44 16.45
C GLN A 121 -14.32 3.10 15.08
N SER A 122 -15.44 3.42 14.43
CA SER A 122 -15.43 4.07 13.12
C SER A 122 -14.77 5.46 13.20
N ARG A 123 -14.00 5.83 12.17
CA ARG A 123 -13.27 7.10 12.09
C ARG A 123 -13.75 7.88 10.89
N ARG A 124 -14.31 9.06 11.09
CA ARG A 124 -14.71 9.94 9.96
C ARG A 124 -13.55 10.71 9.34
N GLU A 125 -12.36 10.56 9.90
CA GLU A 125 -11.14 11.23 9.46
C GLU A 125 -9.99 10.21 9.38
N PRO A 126 -8.99 10.41 8.52
CA PRO A 126 -7.81 9.56 8.42
C PRO A 126 -7.14 9.35 9.77
N VAL A 127 -6.98 8.09 10.16
CA VAL A 127 -6.15 7.67 11.27
C VAL A 127 -4.94 6.91 10.73
N ARG A 128 -3.78 7.13 11.34
CA ARG A 128 -2.55 6.43 10.97
C ARG A 128 -2.53 5.03 11.58
N VAL A 129 -2.18 4.01 10.79
CA VAL A 129 -2.00 2.63 11.27
C VAL A 129 -0.61 2.52 11.92
N ALA A 130 -0.53 2.88 13.20
CA ALA A 130 0.75 3.00 13.92
C ALA A 130 1.49 1.66 14.07
N ALA A 131 0.77 0.56 14.24
CA ALA A 131 1.32 -0.77 14.48
C ALA A 131 2.32 -1.23 13.39
N LEU A 132 2.08 -0.90 12.12
CA LEU A 132 3.00 -1.24 11.03
C LEU A 132 4.33 -0.47 11.16
N ALA A 133 4.25 0.81 11.47
CA ALA A 133 5.44 1.64 11.65
C ALA A 133 6.24 1.24 12.90
N GLU A 134 5.55 0.83 13.97
CA GLU A 134 6.17 0.29 15.19
C GLU A 134 6.86 -1.05 14.92
N ALA A 135 6.31 -1.86 14.02
CA ALA A 135 6.96 -3.08 13.52
C ALA A 135 8.12 -2.79 12.53
N GLY A 136 8.41 -1.54 12.20
CA GLY A 136 9.46 -1.16 11.26
C GLY A 136 9.11 -1.42 9.80
N GLU A 137 7.82 -1.45 9.48
CA GLU A 137 7.29 -1.71 8.14
C GLU A 137 6.95 -0.43 7.40
N GLU A 138 7.36 -0.36 6.14
CA GLU A 138 6.96 0.68 5.19
C GLU A 138 5.94 0.08 4.22
N VAL A 139 4.74 0.65 4.15
CA VAL A 139 3.66 0.16 3.28
C VAL A 139 3.93 0.59 1.83
N THR A 140 3.79 -0.35 0.92
CA THR A 140 4.03 -0.16 -0.53
C THR A 140 2.76 -0.33 -1.36
N ALA A 141 1.85 -1.19 -0.90
CA ALA A 141 0.53 -1.38 -1.50
C ALA A 141 -0.52 -1.72 -0.43
N VAL A 142 -1.78 -1.41 -0.72
CA VAL A 142 -2.92 -1.70 0.15
C VAL A 142 -4.13 -2.10 -0.69
N ALA A 143 -4.93 -3.04 -0.19
CA ALA A 143 -6.22 -3.43 -0.74
C ALA A 143 -7.27 -3.49 0.38
N CYS A 144 -8.47 -3.00 0.08
CA CYS A 144 -9.57 -2.89 1.03
C CYS A 144 -10.75 -3.71 0.51
N GLY A 145 -11.23 -4.66 1.31
CA GLY A 145 -12.46 -5.43 1.05
C GLY A 145 -13.68 -4.80 1.72
N ALA A 146 -14.76 -5.56 1.93
CA ALA A 146 -15.92 -5.02 2.64
C ALA A 146 -15.61 -4.75 4.12
N GLN A 147 -14.97 -5.72 4.78
CA GLN A 147 -14.69 -5.71 6.22
C GLN A 147 -13.25 -6.13 6.56
N CYS A 148 -12.36 -6.16 5.56
CA CYS A 148 -10.96 -6.52 5.72
C CYS A 148 -10.04 -5.55 4.99
N THR A 149 -8.79 -5.52 5.42
CA THR A 149 -7.73 -4.76 4.77
C THR A 149 -6.47 -5.62 4.71
N ALA A 150 -5.76 -5.51 3.60
CA ALA A 150 -4.48 -6.16 3.40
C ALA A 150 -3.46 -5.13 2.89
N ALA A 151 -2.22 -5.27 3.31
CA ALA A 151 -1.13 -4.40 2.89
C ALA A 151 0.13 -5.20 2.58
N ILE A 152 0.89 -4.72 1.61
CA ILE A 152 2.21 -5.22 1.29
C ILE A 152 3.23 -4.22 1.84
N THR A 153 4.18 -4.71 2.61
CA THR A 153 5.22 -3.89 3.22
C THR A 153 6.60 -4.32 2.77
N ARG A 154 7.55 -3.41 2.94
CA ARG A 154 8.97 -3.74 3.02
C ARG A 154 9.48 -3.38 4.40
N ARG A 155 10.43 -4.17 4.91
CA ARG A 155 11.09 -3.82 6.15
C ARG A 155 12.00 -2.61 5.92
N ARG A 156 11.89 -1.59 6.77
CA ARG A 156 12.80 -0.45 6.73
C ARG A 156 14.22 -0.95 6.97
N GLY A 157 15.09 -0.84 5.97
CA GLY A 157 16.50 -1.18 6.13
C GLY A 157 17.08 -0.34 7.25
N GLU A 158 17.75 -0.96 8.22
CA GLU A 158 18.58 -0.21 9.16
C GLU A 158 19.69 0.45 8.34
N GLY A 159 19.54 1.74 8.07
CA GLY A 159 20.56 2.50 7.37
C GLY A 159 21.89 2.41 8.11
N ARG A 160 22.88 1.80 7.45
CA ARG A 160 24.32 2.02 7.68
C ARG A 160 24.56 3.46 8.17
N GLY A 161 25.06 3.64 9.39
CA GLY A 161 25.69 4.89 9.79
C GLY A 161 25.30 5.51 11.14
N ARG A 162 25.58 4.81 12.25
CA ARG A 162 26.24 5.45 13.40
C ARG A 162 27.38 4.55 13.83
N GLY A 163 28.57 4.85 13.32
CA GLY A 163 29.80 4.24 13.82
C GLY A 163 29.93 4.51 15.31
N ARG A 164 29.57 3.54 16.15
CA ARG A 164 30.23 3.36 17.43
C ARG A 164 31.55 2.67 17.11
N GLY A 165 32.58 3.48 16.88
CA GLY A 165 33.95 2.99 16.92
C GLY A 165 34.23 2.49 18.34
N THR A 166 34.06 1.19 18.57
CA THR A 166 34.70 0.54 19.70
C THR A 166 36.10 0.14 19.26
N GLY A 167 37.09 0.69 19.95
CA GLY A 167 38.50 0.47 19.67
C GLY A 167 38.84 -1.01 19.63
N LYS A 168 39.60 -1.39 18.60
CA LYS A 168 40.21 -2.71 18.44
C LYS A 168 41.29 -2.88 19.51
N ARG A 169 41.18 -3.92 20.36
CA ARG A 169 42.32 -4.56 21.03
C ARG A 169 42.10 -6.06 21.08
N GLY A 170 43.10 -6.80 20.63
CA GLY A 170 43.30 -8.21 20.94
C GLY A 170 42.87 -9.17 19.83
N GLY A 171 43.74 -10.11 19.52
CA GLY A 171 43.62 -11.05 18.41
C GLY A 171 42.53 -12.10 18.62
N ASP A 172 41.89 -12.46 17.51
CA ASP A 172 41.80 -13.83 17.00
C ASP A 172 41.13 -13.72 15.62
N GLU A 173 41.76 -14.30 14.60
CA GLU A 173 41.21 -14.37 13.24
C GLU A 173 40.04 -15.35 13.24
N VAL A 174 38.84 -14.84 13.52
CA VAL A 174 37.60 -15.54 13.19
C VAL A 174 37.34 -15.31 11.70
N GLU A 175 37.35 -16.40 10.93
CA GLU A 175 36.87 -16.43 9.55
C GLU A 175 35.53 -15.71 9.46
N LYS A 176 35.48 -14.57 8.76
CA LYS A 176 34.23 -13.95 8.34
C LYS A 176 33.64 -14.80 7.22
N GLY A 177 32.98 -15.89 7.62
CA GLY A 177 32.11 -16.67 6.75
C GLY A 177 30.83 -15.89 6.46
N GLY A 178 30.60 -15.61 5.17
CA GLY A 178 29.30 -15.23 4.64
C GLY A 178 29.18 -13.77 4.21
N ASN A 179 29.55 -13.48 2.96
CA ASN A 179 28.78 -12.54 2.16
C ASN A 179 27.37 -13.14 2.01
N GLY A 180 26.37 -12.50 2.58
CA GLY A 180 24.97 -12.74 2.28
C GLY A 180 24.24 -11.44 2.56
N GLU A 181 23.68 -10.84 1.52
CA GLU A 181 22.83 -9.67 1.60
C GLU A 181 21.87 -9.78 2.80
N GLU A 182 21.90 -8.80 3.70
CA GLU A 182 20.71 -8.51 4.52
C GLU A 182 19.66 -7.95 3.56
N ASP A 183 19.04 -8.85 2.79
CA ASP A 183 17.93 -8.56 1.92
C ASP A 183 16.90 -7.83 2.75
N ALA A 184 16.63 -6.57 2.43
CA ALA A 184 15.42 -5.93 2.91
C ALA A 184 14.27 -6.89 2.60
N GLU A 185 13.60 -7.42 3.64
CA GLU A 185 12.46 -8.31 3.42
C GLU A 185 11.33 -7.48 2.78
N GLU A 186 11.35 -7.41 1.45
CA GLU A 186 10.34 -6.78 0.62
C GLU A 186 9.15 -7.73 0.41
N GLY A 187 7.98 -7.16 0.13
CA GLY A 187 6.80 -7.94 -0.25
C GLY A 187 6.19 -8.74 0.90
N ARG A 188 6.21 -8.22 2.12
CA ARG A 188 5.62 -8.89 3.29
C ARG A 188 4.14 -8.56 3.36
N LEU A 189 3.31 -9.60 3.47
CA LEU A 189 1.86 -9.44 3.49
C LEU A 189 1.34 -9.30 4.93
N TRP A 190 0.57 -8.24 5.16
CA TRP A 190 -0.15 -7.96 6.40
C TRP A 190 -1.65 -7.93 6.15
N VAL A 191 -2.42 -8.47 7.08
CA VAL A 191 -3.88 -8.58 6.95
C VAL A 191 -4.58 -8.34 8.29
N TRP A 192 -5.74 -7.70 8.25
CA TRP A 192 -6.58 -7.45 9.43
C TRP A 192 -8.04 -7.20 9.03
N GLY A 193 -8.90 -6.98 10.02
CA GLY A 193 -10.34 -6.96 9.90
C GLY A 193 -10.97 -8.35 10.07
N GLN A 194 -12.17 -8.53 9.52
CA GLN A 194 -12.97 -9.74 9.66
C GLN A 194 -12.23 -11.01 9.19
N ASN A 195 -11.48 -10.93 8.08
CA ASN A 195 -10.76 -12.09 7.52
C ASN A 195 -9.72 -12.70 8.46
N GLN A 196 -9.30 -12.00 9.52
CA GLN A 196 -8.35 -12.50 10.52
C GLN A 196 -8.84 -12.32 11.95
N ASN A 197 -10.08 -11.85 12.12
CA ASN A 197 -10.67 -11.48 13.41
C ASN A 197 -9.70 -10.64 14.26
N SER A 198 -9.14 -9.59 13.66
CA SER A 198 -8.08 -8.78 14.26
C SER A 198 -8.27 -7.31 13.93
N ASN A 199 -8.28 -6.46 14.95
CA ASN A 199 -8.31 -5.00 14.81
C ASN A 199 -6.90 -4.38 14.69
N LEU A 200 -5.87 -5.22 14.66
CA LEU A 200 -4.48 -4.86 14.38
C LEU A 200 -3.95 -5.63 13.17
N PRO A 201 -3.07 -5.02 12.35
CA PRO A 201 -2.35 -5.71 11.29
C PRO A 201 -1.62 -6.96 11.79
N ARG A 202 -1.81 -8.09 11.12
CA ARG A 202 -1.09 -9.34 11.38
C ARG A 202 -0.28 -9.76 10.17
N LEU A 203 0.98 -10.12 10.40
CA LEU A 203 1.83 -10.67 9.36
C LEU A 203 1.28 -12.04 8.92
N MET A 204 1.09 -12.21 7.62
CA MET A 204 0.61 -13.45 7.00
C MET A 204 1.58 -13.88 5.91
N ARG A 205 2.35 -14.95 6.17
CA ARG A 205 3.11 -15.64 5.12
C ARG A 205 2.28 -16.73 4.45
N GLY A 206 1.46 -17.42 5.23
CA GLY A 206 0.41 -18.28 4.69
C GLY A 206 0.91 -19.53 3.98
N ALA A 207 0.32 -19.79 2.81
CA ALA A 207 0.60 -20.96 1.97
C ALA A 207 1.83 -20.77 1.07
N PHE A 208 2.41 -19.57 1.03
CA PHE A 208 3.61 -19.32 0.27
C PHE A 208 4.85 -19.94 0.92
N PRO A 209 5.82 -20.43 0.11
CA PRO A 209 7.13 -20.84 0.61
C PRO A 209 7.82 -19.71 1.40
N PRO A 210 8.71 -20.04 2.35
CA PRO A 210 9.53 -19.04 3.03
C PRO A 210 10.29 -18.14 2.04
N LYS A 211 10.49 -16.86 2.39
CA LYS A 211 11.16 -15.82 1.56
C LYS A 211 10.42 -15.46 0.26
N THR A 212 9.16 -15.86 0.10
CA THR A 212 8.34 -15.40 -1.02
C THR A 212 8.03 -13.90 -0.89
N VAL A 213 8.30 -13.15 -1.96
CA VAL A 213 7.98 -11.72 -2.08
C VAL A 213 6.58 -11.58 -2.67
N VAL A 214 5.63 -11.03 -1.91
CA VAL A 214 4.30 -10.67 -2.40
C VAL A 214 4.37 -9.35 -3.16
N VAL A 215 3.81 -9.31 -4.37
CA VAL A 215 3.86 -8.12 -5.25
C VAL A 215 2.49 -7.50 -5.48
N GLN A 216 1.41 -8.26 -5.33
CA GLN A 216 0.06 -7.76 -5.48
C GLN A 216 -0.89 -8.42 -4.47
N VAL A 217 -1.85 -7.64 -3.99
CA VAL A 217 -2.94 -8.10 -3.13
C VAL A 217 -4.24 -7.50 -3.62
N SER A 218 -5.31 -8.27 -3.56
CA SER A 218 -6.66 -7.87 -3.91
C SER A 218 -7.64 -8.41 -2.87
N CYS A 219 -8.64 -7.62 -2.50
CA CYS A 219 -9.67 -7.97 -1.53
C CYS A 219 -11.05 -7.86 -2.19
N GLY A 220 -11.84 -8.93 -2.10
CA GLY A 220 -13.27 -8.90 -2.41
C GLY A 220 -14.09 -8.52 -1.17
N ASP A 221 -15.37 -8.90 -1.13
CA ASP A 221 -16.21 -8.55 0.04
C ASP A 221 -15.68 -9.20 1.32
N SER A 222 -15.55 -10.53 1.30
CA SER A 222 -15.12 -11.33 2.45
C SER A 222 -14.03 -12.36 2.10
N HIS A 223 -13.35 -12.18 0.97
CA HIS A 223 -12.20 -12.99 0.56
C HIS A 223 -11.07 -12.09 0.07
N ALA A 224 -9.86 -12.63 -0.01
CA ALA A 224 -8.72 -11.92 -0.54
C ALA A 224 -7.78 -12.89 -1.26
N ALA A 225 -6.99 -12.31 -2.16
CA ALA A 225 -6.01 -13.01 -2.95
C ALA A 225 -4.69 -12.23 -2.96
N ALA A 226 -3.57 -12.94 -3.01
CA ALA A 226 -2.26 -12.35 -3.13
C ALA A 226 -1.42 -13.11 -4.17
N VAL A 227 -0.60 -12.37 -4.90
CA VAL A 227 0.28 -12.90 -5.94
C VAL A 227 1.73 -12.64 -5.54
N SER A 228 2.57 -13.66 -5.66
CA SER A 228 4.01 -13.56 -5.45
C SER A 228 4.76 -13.09 -6.69
N LYS A 229 5.99 -12.62 -6.50
CA LYS A 229 6.92 -12.28 -7.59
C LYS A 229 7.23 -13.47 -8.51
N THR A 230 7.08 -14.70 -8.01
CA THR A 230 7.31 -15.94 -8.78
C THR A 230 6.05 -16.42 -9.51
N GLY A 231 4.93 -15.71 -9.35
CA GLY A 231 3.65 -16.05 -10.00
C GLY A 231 2.77 -17.00 -9.22
N LEU A 232 3.06 -17.25 -7.93
CA LEU A 232 2.21 -18.06 -7.06
C LEU A 232 0.99 -17.23 -6.62
N LEU A 233 -0.20 -17.82 -6.70
CA LEU A 233 -1.45 -17.24 -6.24
C LEU A 233 -1.92 -17.92 -4.96
N GLN A 234 -2.16 -17.16 -3.89
CA GLN A 234 -2.85 -17.67 -2.70
C GLN A 234 -4.16 -16.92 -2.46
N THR A 235 -5.17 -17.63 -1.95
CA THR A 235 -6.49 -17.09 -1.62
C THR A 235 -6.93 -17.49 -0.20
N TRP A 236 -7.71 -16.63 0.46
CA TRP A 236 -8.29 -16.90 1.78
C TRP A 236 -9.60 -16.13 2.00
N GLY A 237 -10.34 -16.53 3.03
CA GLY A 237 -11.63 -15.93 3.41
C GLY A 237 -12.84 -16.78 3.02
N TYR A 238 -13.98 -16.14 2.84
CA TYR A 238 -15.26 -16.76 2.55
C TYR A 238 -15.27 -17.48 1.18
N ASN A 239 -15.92 -18.65 1.09
CA ASN A 239 -15.85 -19.51 -0.10
C ASN A 239 -17.16 -20.23 -0.47
N GLU A 240 -18.33 -19.74 -0.06
CA GLU A 240 -19.60 -20.44 -0.35
C GLU A 240 -19.96 -20.46 -1.84
N HIS A 241 -19.31 -19.63 -2.66
CA HIS A 241 -19.48 -19.58 -4.11
C HIS A 241 -18.26 -20.10 -4.89
N GLY A 242 -17.25 -20.65 -4.22
CA GLY A 242 -16.02 -21.13 -4.86
C GLY A 242 -15.04 -20.02 -5.27
N GLN A 243 -15.23 -18.79 -4.79
CA GLN A 243 -14.40 -17.62 -5.12
C GLN A 243 -12.91 -17.77 -4.76
N LEU A 244 -12.54 -18.75 -3.93
CA LEU A 244 -11.14 -19.04 -3.62
C LEU A 244 -10.44 -19.88 -4.70
N GLY A 245 -11.16 -20.46 -5.66
CA GLY A 245 -10.55 -21.22 -6.76
C GLY A 245 -9.93 -22.57 -6.35
N ILE A 246 -10.40 -23.17 -5.25
CA ILE A 246 -9.85 -24.42 -4.70
C ILE A 246 -10.60 -25.70 -5.13
N GLY A 247 -11.38 -25.61 -6.21
CA GLY A 247 -12.16 -26.74 -6.77
C GLY A 247 -13.39 -27.16 -5.95
N ARG A 248 -13.76 -26.42 -4.90
CA ARG A 248 -14.98 -26.65 -4.10
C ARG A 248 -15.44 -25.37 -3.39
N ALA A 249 -16.72 -25.32 -3.03
CA ALA A 249 -17.27 -24.32 -2.11
C ALA A 249 -17.17 -24.77 -0.64
N CYS A 250 -17.05 -23.84 0.30
CA CYS A 250 -17.10 -24.07 1.75
C CYS A 250 -17.36 -22.77 2.52
N ASP A 251 -17.77 -22.86 3.80
CA ASP A 251 -18.08 -21.70 4.66
C ASP A 251 -16.93 -20.67 4.75
N GLY A 252 -15.68 -21.09 4.51
CA GLY A 252 -14.54 -20.22 4.32
C GLY A 252 -13.24 -20.81 4.87
N LEU A 253 -12.12 -20.20 4.52
CA LEU A 253 -10.78 -20.61 4.91
C LEU A 253 -10.06 -19.46 5.61
N GLN A 254 -9.87 -19.60 6.93
CA GLN A 254 -9.10 -18.63 7.73
C GLN A 254 -7.60 -18.67 7.40
N LYS A 255 -7.10 -19.85 6.99
CA LYS A 255 -5.74 -20.03 6.49
C LYS A 255 -5.73 -19.85 4.98
N PRO A 256 -4.73 -19.15 4.43
CA PRO A 256 -4.57 -19.06 2.98
C PRO A 256 -4.21 -20.40 2.37
N HIS A 257 -4.65 -20.56 1.12
CA HIS A 257 -4.45 -21.75 0.31
C HIS A 257 -3.80 -21.35 -1.01
N LEU A 258 -2.85 -22.15 -1.47
CA LEU A 258 -2.26 -21.97 -2.79
C LEU A 258 -3.24 -22.46 -3.86
N VAL A 259 -3.51 -21.64 -4.86
CA VAL A 259 -4.31 -22.01 -6.03
C VAL A 259 -3.40 -22.73 -7.01
N THR A 260 -3.65 -24.01 -7.22
CA THR A 260 -2.85 -24.87 -8.12
C THR A 260 -3.68 -25.48 -9.24
N SER A 261 -5.00 -25.37 -9.19
CA SER A 261 -5.90 -25.99 -10.15
C SER A 261 -6.43 -24.94 -11.12
N PHE A 262 -5.75 -24.77 -12.24
CA PHE A 262 -6.21 -23.96 -13.36
C PHE A 262 -6.71 -24.87 -14.49
N GLN A 263 -7.84 -24.49 -15.09
CA GLN A 263 -8.48 -25.21 -16.19
C GLN A 263 -8.77 -24.23 -17.31
N ARG A 264 -8.51 -24.65 -18.55
CA ARG A 264 -8.80 -23.84 -19.74
C ARG A 264 -10.29 -23.91 -20.11
N PHE A 265 -10.87 -25.09 -20.02
CA PHE A 265 -12.29 -25.36 -20.24
C PHE A 265 -12.84 -26.26 -19.13
N LEU A 266 -14.14 -26.19 -18.86
CA LEU A 266 -14.79 -26.98 -17.80
C LEU A 266 -14.66 -28.50 -18.01
N ASP A 267 -14.60 -28.93 -19.26
CA ASP A 267 -14.49 -30.35 -19.64
C ASP A 267 -13.03 -30.81 -19.74
N ASP A 268 -12.06 -29.89 -19.67
CA ASP A 268 -10.64 -30.25 -19.69
C ASP A 268 -10.20 -30.74 -18.32
N PRO A 269 -9.33 -31.76 -18.26
CA PRO A 269 -8.64 -32.08 -17.02
C PRO A 269 -7.86 -30.82 -16.55
N PRO A 270 -7.71 -30.61 -15.23
CA PRO A 270 -6.80 -29.59 -14.70
C PRO A 270 -5.45 -29.70 -15.41
N LEU A 271 -4.85 -28.56 -15.74
CA LEU A 271 -3.60 -28.53 -16.51
C LEU A 271 -2.57 -29.47 -15.87
N ALA A 272 -1.99 -30.35 -16.70
CA ALA A 272 -1.19 -31.49 -16.25
C ALA A 272 0.06 -31.08 -15.44
N CYS A 273 0.48 -29.81 -15.55
CA CYS A 273 1.54 -29.22 -14.74
C CYS A 273 1.09 -27.84 -14.20
N PRO A 274 0.54 -27.78 -12.98
CA PRO A 274 0.22 -26.52 -12.28
C PRO A 274 1.38 -25.53 -12.21
N ASP A 275 2.62 -26.04 -12.26
CA ASP A 275 3.85 -25.27 -12.12
C ASP A 275 4.18 -24.39 -13.34
N GLU A 276 3.42 -24.49 -14.44
CA GLU A 276 3.59 -23.66 -15.64
C GLU A 276 2.76 -22.36 -15.63
N ILE A 277 1.74 -22.23 -14.77
CA ILE A 277 0.93 -21.01 -14.73
C ILE A 277 1.52 -20.05 -13.72
N ARG A 278 1.98 -18.91 -14.24
CA ARG A 278 2.48 -17.80 -13.42
C ARG A 278 1.46 -16.68 -13.43
N THR A 279 0.74 -16.53 -12.34
CA THR A 279 -0.20 -15.41 -12.18
C THR A 279 0.59 -14.10 -12.09
N VAL A 280 0.27 -13.12 -12.94
CA VAL A 280 0.90 -11.78 -12.93
C VAL A 280 -0.02 -10.71 -12.37
N ALA A 281 -1.33 -10.94 -12.38
CA ALA A 281 -2.31 -10.03 -11.80
C ALA A 281 -3.50 -10.79 -11.20
N VAL A 282 -4.11 -10.21 -10.15
CA VAL A 282 -5.35 -10.73 -9.55
C VAL A 282 -6.28 -9.59 -9.15
N ALA A 283 -7.58 -9.79 -9.36
CA ALA A 283 -8.65 -8.90 -8.93
C ALA A 283 -9.78 -9.71 -8.29
N CYS A 284 -10.37 -9.16 -7.23
CA CYS A 284 -11.45 -9.78 -6.49
C CYS A 284 -12.68 -8.88 -6.55
N GLY A 285 -13.81 -9.40 -7.03
CA GLY A 285 -15.11 -8.78 -6.88
C GLY A 285 -15.78 -9.18 -5.56
N GLY A 286 -17.08 -8.92 -5.42
CA GLY A 286 -17.80 -9.30 -4.19
C GLY A 286 -17.75 -10.81 -3.92
N PHE A 287 -18.04 -11.61 -4.95
CA PHE A 287 -18.17 -13.08 -4.87
C PHE A 287 -17.40 -13.85 -5.95
N HIS A 288 -16.41 -13.22 -6.60
CA HIS A 288 -15.60 -13.87 -7.65
C HIS A 288 -14.16 -13.35 -7.63
N THR A 289 -13.25 -14.14 -8.17
CA THR A 289 -11.83 -13.79 -8.37
C THR A 289 -11.50 -13.96 -9.84
N ALA A 290 -10.76 -13.00 -10.40
CA ALA A 290 -10.18 -13.08 -11.73
C ALA A 290 -8.65 -12.95 -11.61
N ALA A 291 -7.92 -13.73 -12.40
CA ALA A 291 -6.47 -13.69 -12.44
C ALA A 291 -6.00 -13.65 -13.90
N VAL A 292 -4.82 -13.10 -14.15
CA VAL A 292 -4.19 -13.10 -15.47
C VAL A 292 -2.83 -13.77 -15.34
N ASP A 293 -2.48 -14.63 -16.28
CA ASP A 293 -1.18 -15.30 -16.33
C ASP A 293 -0.12 -14.51 -17.13
N ASP A 294 1.12 -14.99 -17.14
CA ASP A 294 2.24 -14.35 -17.84
C ASP A 294 2.17 -14.44 -19.37
N LYS A 295 1.22 -15.22 -19.90
CA LYS A 295 0.88 -15.30 -21.33
C LYS A 295 -0.26 -14.34 -21.69
N GLY A 296 -0.91 -13.73 -20.70
CA GLY A 296 -2.06 -12.84 -20.88
C GLY A 296 -3.39 -13.58 -21.00
N GLU A 297 -3.45 -14.86 -20.64
CA GLU A 297 -4.70 -15.62 -20.52
C GLU A 297 -5.38 -15.27 -19.17
N MET A 298 -6.72 -15.22 -19.16
CA MET A 298 -7.56 -14.83 -18.01
C MET A 298 -8.55 -15.93 -17.65
#